data_AF-A0A7Y3DZE2-F1
#
_entry.id   AF-A0A7Y3DZE2-F1
#
_cell.length_a   1.000
_cell.length_b   1.000
_cell.length_c   1.000
_cell.angle_alpha   90.00
_cell.angle_beta   90.00
_cell.angle_gamma   90.00
#
_symmetry.space_group_name_H-M   'P 1'
#
loop_
_entity.id
_entity.type
_entity.pdbx_description
1 polymer ?
#
loop_
_entity_poly.entity_id
_entity_poly.type
_entity_poly.pdbx_seq_one_letter_code
_entity_poly.pdbx_strand_id
1 'polypeptide(L)'
;MPTGEPGRAHRPSRRNLYRVSLIRVILLTVLLAMLLWARFSGAVALPWLPVSILLIAMALLNALILLRLRWRRPVSETEFFGNLLLDVGFLTALLFLTGGSTNPLVSYYLIPLIISAAVLRPRYTWAIAVLAVACYTFLLFRFVPLDLFAMPGHGSAMGAHFLGMWISFAFSAVLIAGFVVRMAVTMR
;
A
#
# COMPACT_ATOMS: atom_id res chain seq x y z
N MET A 1 12.41 -6.17 44.46
CA MET A 1 12.79 -5.50 43.19
C MET A 1 12.06 -6.23 42.06
N PRO A 2 11.20 -5.58 41.27
CA PRO A 2 10.56 -6.26 40.15
C PRO A 2 11.60 -6.45 39.04
N THR A 3 11.82 -7.71 38.68
CA THR A 3 12.64 -8.13 37.55
C THR A 3 11.98 -7.64 36.26
N GLY A 4 12.48 -6.51 35.73
CA GLY A 4 12.13 -6.05 34.40
C GLY A 4 12.64 -7.05 33.38
N GLU A 5 11.74 -7.89 32.88
CA GLU A 5 11.96 -8.80 31.75
C GLU A 5 12.53 -8.01 30.55
N PRO A 6 13.81 -8.15 30.21
CA PRO A 6 14.39 -7.49 29.06
C PRO A 6 14.16 -8.40 27.84
N GLY A 7 13.13 -8.13 27.04
CA GLY A 7 12.95 -8.92 25.81
C GLY A 7 11.59 -8.96 25.12
N ARG A 8 10.68 -7.99 25.30
CA ARG A 8 9.54 -7.86 24.35
C ARG A 8 10.01 -7.23 23.04
N ALA A 9 10.86 -7.94 22.31
CA ALA A 9 10.99 -7.76 20.87
C ALA A 9 9.58 -7.90 20.29
N HIS A 10 9.00 -6.79 19.82
CA HIS A 10 7.62 -6.69 19.39
C HIS A 10 7.36 -7.59 18.18
N ARG A 11 7.02 -8.86 18.44
CA ARG A 11 6.53 -9.77 17.41
C ARG A 11 5.16 -9.27 16.94
N PRO A 12 4.86 -9.30 15.63
CA PRO A 12 3.55 -8.89 15.13
C PRO A 12 2.45 -9.62 15.88
N SER A 13 1.57 -8.84 16.52
CA SER A 13 0.46 -9.40 17.28
C SER A 13 -0.72 -9.66 16.35
N ARG A 14 -1.64 -10.55 16.74
CA ARG A 14 -2.93 -10.71 16.03
C ARG A 14 -3.69 -9.40 15.92
N ARG A 15 -3.57 -8.53 16.93
CA ARG A 15 -4.21 -7.21 16.93
C ARG A 15 -3.66 -6.32 15.82
N ASN A 16 -2.37 -6.42 15.52
CA ASN A 16 -1.76 -5.70 14.39
C ASN A 16 -2.28 -6.22 13.06
N LEU A 17 -2.33 -7.55 12.88
CA LEU A 17 -2.86 -8.15 11.65
C LEU A 17 -4.36 -7.85 11.46
N TYR A 18 -5.14 -7.81 12.54
CA TYR A 18 -6.53 -7.37 12.52
C TYR A 18 -6.68 -5.90 12.08
N ARG A 19 -5.84 -5.00 12.63
CA ARG A 19 -5.82 -3.58 12.23
C ARG A 19 -5.49 -3.40 10.75
N VAL A 20 -4.50 -4.14 10.23
CA VAL A 20 -4.19 -4.14 8.79
C VAL A 20 -5.39 -4.61 7.97
N SER A 21 -6.02 -5.71 8.38
CA SER A 21 -7.22 -6.23 7.70
C SER A 21 -8.37 -5.22 7.73
N LEU A 22 -8.53 -4.47 8.82
CA LEU A 22 -9.55 -3.42 8.95
C LEU A 22 -9.27 -2.21 8.06
N ILE A 23 -8.00 -1.76 8.00
CA ILE A 23 -7.58 -0.73 7.04
C ILE A 23 -7.85 -1.19 5.61
N ARG A 24 -7.59 -2.47 5.29
CA ARG A 24 -7.88 -3.04 3.98
C ARG A 24 -9.37 -3.06 3.67
N VAL A 25 -10.24 -3.40 4.63
CA VAL A 25 -11.70 -3.32 4.44
C VAL A 25 -12.12 -1.89 4.12
N ILE A 26 -11.64 -0.90 4.88
CA ILE A 26 -11.95 0.52 4.65
C ILE A 26 -11.49 0.95 3.25
N LEU A 27 -10.26 0.57 2.86
CA LEU A 27 -9.75 0.87 1.52
C LEU A 27 -10.63 0.25 0.44
N LEU A 28 -10.96 -1.04 0.56
CA LEU A 28 -11.78 -1.75 -0.42
C LEU A 28 -13.19 -1.17 -0.52
N THR A 29 -13.82 -0.75 0.59
CA THR A 29 -15.14 -0.11 0.54
C THR A 29 -15.08 1.26 -0.12
N VAL A 30 -14.05 2.07 0.16
CA VAL A 30 -13.85 3.36 -0.51
C VAL A 30 -13.60 3.16 -2.01
N LEU A 31 -12.74 2.21 -2.39
CA LEU A 31 -12.47 1.89 -3.80
C LEU A 31 -13.71 1.37 -4.53
N LEU A 32 -14.51 0.53 -3.86
CA LEU A 32 -15.77 0.04 -4.43
C LEU A 32 -16.76 1.18 -4.64
N ALA A 33 -16.92 2.07 -3.65
CA ALA A 33 -17.79 3.24 -3.78
C ALA A 33 -17.34 4.14 -4.94
N MET A 34 -16.03 4.38 -5.06
CA MET A 34 -15.45 5.16 -6.15
C MET A 34 -15.66 4.49 -7.51
N LEU A 35 -15.50 3.16 -7.59
CA LEU A 35 -15.74 2.40 -8.82
C LEU A 35 -17.21 2.44 -9.25
N LEU A 36 -18.14 2.31 -8.29
CA LEU A 36 -19.58 2.43 -8.55
C LEU A 36 -19.94 3.84 -9.03
N TRP A 37 -19.43 4.88 -8.36
CA TRP A 37 -19.59 6.26 -8.80
C TRP A 37 -19.10 6.44 -10.25
N ALA A 38 -17.88 5.99 -10.54
CA ALA A 38 -17.31 6.06 -11.88
C ALA A 38 -18.22 5.36 -12.91
N ARG A 39 -18.81 4.21 -12.56
CA ARG A 39 -19.69 3.44 -13.44
C ARG A 39 -21.01 4.14 -13.75
N PHE A 40 -21.60 4.80 -12.75
CA PHE A 40 -22.89 5.50 -12.89
C PHE A 40 -22.76 6.89 -13.49
N SER A 41 -21.65 7.58 -13.22
CA SER A 41 -21.38 8.92 -13.79
C SER A 41 -21.13 8.88 -15.30
N GLY A 42 -20.72 7.73 -15.86
CA GLY A 42 -20.37 7.59 -17.27
C GLY A 42 -19.12 8.38 -17.70
N ALA A 43 -18.46 9.07 -16.76
CA ALA A 43 -17.37 10.00 -17.04
C ALA A 43 -16.02 9.31 -17.29
N VAL A 44 -15.90 7.99 -17.04
CA VAL A 44 -14.63 7.26 -17.06
C VAL A 44 -14.74 5.98 -17.86
N ALA A 45 -13.89 5.84 -18.88
CA ALA A 45 -13.66 4.56 -19.54
C ALA A 45 -12.62 3.76 -18.74
N LEU A 46 -13.08 2.93 -17.80
CA LEU A 46 -12.24 2.00 -17.04
C LEU A 46 -12.28 0.60 -17.64
N PRO A 47 -11.19 -0.19 -17.52
CA PRO A 47 -11.25 -1.62 -17.77
C PRO A 47 -12.00 -2.30 -16.60
N TRP A 48 -13.34 -2.25 -16.66
CA TRP A 48 -14.25 -2.65 -15.56
C TRP A 48 -14.01 -4.06 -15.06
N LEU A 49 -13.89 -5.02 -15.99
CA LEU A 49 -13.74 -6.43 -15.67
C LEU A 49 -12.46 -6.71 -14.85
N PRO A 50 -11.24 -6.36 -15.31
CA PRO A 50 -10.03 -6.64 -14.55
C PRO A 50 -9.96 -5.89 -13.21
N VAL A 51 -10.45 -4.64 -13.13
CA VAL A 51 -10.50 -3.91 -11.86
C VAL A 51 -11.45 -4.59 -10.86
N SER A 52 -12.61 -5.05 -11.34
CA SER A 52 -13.59 -5.74 -10.47
C SER A 52 -13.06 -7.09 -9.98
N ILE A 53 -12.42 -7.86 -10.86
CA ILE A 53 -11.76 -9.13 -10.50
C ILE A 53 -10.68 -8.88 -9.43
N LEU A 54 -9.86 -7.85 -9.61
CA LEU A 54 -8.80 -7.51 -8.66
C LEU A 54 -9.36 -7.14 -7.28
N LEU A 55 -10.44 -6.34 -7.22
CA LEU A 55 -11.10 -5.99 -5.96
C LEU A 55 -11.72 -7.21 -5.27
N ILE A 56 -12.41 -8.07 -6.02
CA ILE A 56 -13.02 -9.29 -5.49
C ILE A 56 -11.94 -10.26 -4.96
N ALA A 57 -10.85 -10.44 -5.71
CA ALA A 57 -9.73 -11.28 -5.29
C ALA A 57 -9.12 -10.78 -3.98
N MET A 58 -8.90 -9.46 -3.87
CA MET A 58 -8.36 -8.86 -2.66
C MET A 58 -9.33 -8.94 -1.48
N ALA A 59 -10.64 -8.75 -1.71
CA ALA A 59 -11.66 -8.93 -0.71
C ALA A 59 -11.72 -10.37 -0.19
N LEU A 60 -11.63 -11.36 -1.08
CA LEU A 60 -11.61 -12.78 -0.72
C LEU A 60 -10.35 -13.13 0.09
N LEU A 61 -9.17 -12.69 -0.35
CA LEU A 61 -7.93 -12.87 0.40
C LEU A 61 -8.03 -12.25 1.80
N ASN A 62 -8.59 -11.04 1.91
CA ASN A 62 -8.81 -10.40 3.21
C ASN A 62 -9.77 -11.18 4.10
N ALA A 63 -10.86 -11.71 3.54
CA ALA A 63 -11.80 -12.55 4.26
C ALA A 63 -11.14 -13.84 4.77
N LEU A 64 -10.29 -14.48 3.95
CA LEU A 64 -9.50 -15.66 4.35
C LEU A 64 -8.53 -15.33 5.50
N ILE A 65 -7.90 -14.15 5.47
CA ILE A 65 -7.02 -13.70 6.56
C ILE A 65 -7.83 -13.51 7.84
N LEU A 66 -8.97 -12.81 7.78
CA LEU A 66 -9.86 -12.62 8.94
C LEU A 66 -10.39 -13.96 9.49
N LEU A 67 -10.70 -14.93 8.62
CA LEU A 67 -11.07 -16.28 9.02
C LEU A 67 -9.90 -16.98 9.71
N ARG A 68 -8.69 -16.87 9.16
CA ARG A 68 -7.47 -17.42 9.75
C ARG A 68 -7.18 -16.82 11.13
N LEU A 69 -7.51 -15.54 11.38
CA LEU A 69 -7.38 -14.91 12.69
C LEU A 69 -8.27 -15.54 13.77
N ARG A 70 -9.34 -16.26 13.39
CA ARG A 70 -10.16 -17.02 14.34
C ARG A 70 -9.40 -18.18 14.98
N TRP A 71 -8.38 -18.72 14.30
CA TRP A 71 -7.53 -19.77 14.87
C TRP A 71 -6.44 -19.19 15.77
N ARG A 72 -6.22 -19.83 16.93
CA ARG A 72 -5.27 -19.38 17.95
C ARG A 72 -3.78 -19.59 17.60
N ARG A 73 -3.38 -19.48 16.33
CA ARG A 73 -1.96 -19.54 15.92
C ARG A 73 -1.25 -18.19 16.11
N PRO A 74 0.02 -18.16 16.54
CA PRO A 74 0.80 -16.93 16.56
C PRO A 74 1.00 -16.40 15.11
N VAL A 75 1.14 -15.08 14.96
CA VAL A 75 1.44 -14.46 13.65
C VAL A 75 2.95 -14.38 13.50
N SER A 76 3.48 -14.91 12.40
CA SER A 76 4.91 -14.79 12.07
C SER A 76 5.23 -13.39 11.52
N GLU A 77 6.46 -12.91 11.75
CA GLU A 77 6.98 -11.74 11.03
C GLU A 77 6.92 -11.90 9.52
N THR A 78 7.24 -13.09 9.00
CA THR A 78 7.20 -13.38 7.57
C THR A 78 5.78 -13.36 7.01
N GLU A 79 4.80 -13.80 7.81
CA GLU A 79 3.40 -13.78 7.43
C GLU A 79 2.87 -12.34 7.35
N PHE A 80 3.22 -11.50 8.32
CA PHE A 80 2.84 -10.09 8.32
C PHE A 80 3.52 -9.34 7.17
N PHE A 81 4.80 -9.61 6.91
CA PHE A 81 5.51 -9.07 5.75
C PHE A 81 4.85 -9.48 4.43
N GLY A 82 4.49 -10.77 4.27
CA GLY A 82 3.77 -11.25 3.09
C GLY A 82 2.43 -10.55 2.87
N ASN A 83 1.70 -10.21 3.94
CA ASN A 83 0.48 -9.41 3.83
C ASN A 83 0.73 -8.01 3.27
N LEU A 84 1.80 -7.35 3.71
CA LEU A 84 2.16 -6.02 3.18
C LEU A 84 2.64 -6.09 1.73
N LEU A 85 3.33 -7.16 1.34
CA LEU A 85 3.69 -7.40 -0.06
C LEU A 85 2.44 -7.59 -0.94
N LEU A 86 1.43 -8.31 -0.45
CA LEU A 86 0.15 -8.43 -1.15
C LEU A 86 -0.55 -7.08 -1.30
N ASP A 87 -0.50 -6.23 -0.27
CA ASP A 87 -1.05 -4.87 -0.34
C ASP A 87 -0.32 -4.02 -1.40
N VAL A 88 1.01 -4.05 -1.43
CA VAL A 88 1.82 -3.35 -2.44
C VAL A 88 1.52 -3.88 -3.84
N GLY A 89 1.44 -5.20 -4.03
CA GLY A 89 1.13 -5.82 -5.31
C GLY A 89 -0.28 -5.47 -5.80
N PHE A 90 -1.28 -5.53 -4.92
CA PHE A 90 -2.65 -5.10 -5.21
C PHE A 90 -2.71 -3.63 -5.62
N LEU A 91 -2.06 -2.74 -4.86
CA LEU A 91 -1.98 -1.32 -5.20
C LEU A 91 -1.31 -1.12 -6.57
N THR A 92 -0.23 -1.85 -6.85
CA THR A 92 0.46 -1.78 -8.15
C THR A 92 -0.46 -2.17 -9.30
N ALA A 93 -1.16 -3.29 -9.18
CA ALA A 93 -2.08 -3.77 -10.21
C ALA A 93 -3.28 -2.82 -10.39
N LEU A 94 -3.82 -2.29 -9.29
CA LEU A 94 -4.93 -1.34 -9.33
C LEU A 94 -4.49 -0.05 -10.03
N LEU A 95 -3.37 0.53 -9.61
CA LEU A 95 -2.82 1.75 -10.19
C LEU A 95 -2.50 1.53 -11.67
N PHE A 96 -1.88 0.41 -12.03
CA PHE A 96 -1.59 0.06 -13.42
C PHE A 96 -2.84 0.13 -14.32
N LEU A 97 -3.97 -0.38 -13.84
CA LEU A 97 -5.24 -0.37 -14.57
C LEU A 97 -6.00 0.96 -14.48
N THR A 98 -5.59 1.86 -13.58
CA THR A 98 -6.32 3.09 -13.25
C THR A 98 -5.48 4.37 -13.43
N GLY A 99 -4.60 4.42 -14.45
CA GLY A 99 -3.84 5.64 -14.79
C GLY A 99 -2.42 5.71 -14.21
N GLY A 100 -1.95 4.67 -13.52
CA GLY A 100 -0.57 4.51 -13.10
C GLY A 100 -0.05 5.61 -12.18
N SER A 101 1.05 6.24 -12.58
CA SER A 101 1.72 7.30 -11.84
C SER A 101 0.91 8.58 -11.68
N THR A 102 -0.11 8.80 -12.52
CA THR A 102 -0.94 10.01 -12.47
C THR A 102 -2.09 9.89 -11.49
N ASN A 103 -2.30 8.70 -10.92
CA ASN A 103 -3.40 8.42 -10.02
C ASN A 103 -3.07 8.94 -8.60
N PRO A 104 -3.96 9.73 -7.96
CA PRO A 104 -3.72 10.25 -6.62
C PRO A 104 -3.57 9.16 -5.55
N LEU A 105 -4.04 7.95 -5.82
CA LEU A 105 -3.91 6.80 -4.92
C LEU A 105 -2.48 6.27 -4.80
N VAL A 106 -1.50 6.75 -5.59
CA VAL A 106 -0.09 6.32 -5.47
C VAL A 106 0.45 6.52 -4.04
N SER A 107 0.03 7.58 -3.34
CA SER A 107 0.42 7.83 -1.95
C SER A 107 0.03 6.72 -0.98
N TYR A 108 -0.92 5.85 -1.32
CA TYR A 108 -1.30 4.71 -0.49
C TYR A 108 -0.19 3.68 -0.29
N TYR A 109 0.85 3.64 -1.14
CA TYR A 109 2.04 2.83 -0.87
C TYR A 109 2.74 3.21 0.44
N LEU A 110 2.54 4.43 0.94
CA LEU A 110 3.11 4.83 2.23
C LEU A 110 2.43 4.13 3.41
N ILE A 111 1.16 3.72 3.29
CA ILE A 111 0.45 3.01 4.37
C ILE A 111 1.13 1.68 4.75
N PRO A 112 1.35 0.71 3.83
CA PRO A 112 2.05 -0.52 4.18
C PRO A 112 3.49 -0.26 4.65
N LEU A 113 4.14 0.80 4.14
CA LEU A 113 5.48 1.19 4.58
C LEU A 113 5.50 1.69 6.04
N ILE A 114 4.58 2.58 6.42
CA ILE A 114 4.44 3.10 7.79
C ILE A 114 4.08 1.97 8.75
N ILE A 115 3.15 1.08 8.34
CA ILE A 115 2.77 -0.08 9.14
C ILE A 115 3.97 -1.03 9.34
N SER A 116 4.77 -1.26 8.29
CA SER A 116 6.02 -2.01 8.41
C SER A 116 6.98 -1.36 9.39
N ALA A 117 7.19 -0.04 9.28
CA ALA A 117 8.10 0.70 10.16
C ALA A 117 7.71 0.58 11.64
N ALA A 118 6.41 0.57 11.94
CA ALA A 118 5.90 0.46 13.30
C ALA A 118 5.98 -0.97 13.87
N VAL A 119 5.75 -1.99 13.05
CA VAL A 119 5.53 -3.37 13.52
C VAL A 119 6.70 -4.31 13.23
N LEU A 120 7.37 -4.16 12.09
CA LEU A 120 8.39 -5.09 11.62
C LEU A 120 9.81 -4.61 11.94
N ARG A 121 10.77 -5.52 11.74
CA ARG A 121 12.21 -5.21 11.83
C ARG A 121 12.63 -4.28 10.68
N PRO A 122 13.65 -3.42 10.91
CA PRO A 122 14.16 -2.48 9.91
C PRO A 122 14.38 -3.05 8.50
N ARG A 123 14.91 -4.27 8.42
CA ARG A 123 15.18 -4.97 7.14
C ARG A 123 13.94 -5.12 6.26
N TYR A 124 12.78 -5.41 6.85
CA TYR A 124 11.54 -5.62 6.10
C TYR A 124 10.95 -4.29 5.64
N THR A 125 11.10 -3.25 6.45
CA THR A 125 10.67 -1.89 6.10
C THR A 125 11.49 -1.33 4.92
N TRP A 126 12.80 -1.52 4.94
CA TRP A 126 13.64 -1.18 3.78
C TRP A 126 13.26 -1.97 2.53
N ALA A 127 12.96 -3.27 2.67
CA ALA A 127 12.50 -4.08 1.54
C ALA A 127 11.18 -3.54 0.95
N ILE A 128 10.20 -3.17 1.80
CA ILE A 128 8.94 -2.56 1.34
C ILE A 128 9.17 -1.18 0.72
N ALA A 129 10.07 -0.36 1.26
CA ALA A 129 10.39 0.95 0.71
C ALA A 129 10.98 0.83 -0.69
N VAL A 130 11.99 -0.02 -0.86
CA VAL A 130 12.63 -0.27 -2.16
C VAL A 130 11.61 -0.83 -3.15
N LEU A 131 10.78 -1.79 -2.72
CA LEU A 131 9.73 -2.35 -3.58
C LEU A 131 8.71 -1.30 -4.00
N ALA A 132 8.24 -0.45 -3.07
CA ALA A 132 7.26 0.58 -3.37
C ALA A 132 7.82 1.64 -4.34
N VAL A 133 9.07 2.06 -4.15
CA VAL A 133 9.76 2.97 -5.09
C VAL A 133 9.95 2.30 -6.45
N ALA A 134 10.32 1.02 -6.49
CA ALA A 134 10.46 0.27 -7.74
C ALA A 134 9.11 0.13 -8.48
N CYS A 135 8.03 -0.21 -7.77
CA CYS A 135 6.68 -0.29 -8.32
C CYS A 135 6.20 1.07 -8.85
N TYR A 136 6.41 2.16 -8.13
CA TYR A 136 6.05 3.48 -8.62
C TYR A 136 6.92 3.88 -9.83
N THR A 137 8.22 3.59 -9.80
CA THR A 137 9.11 3.83 -10.95
C THR A 137 8.63 3.06 -12.18
N PHE A 138 8.25 1.78 -12.01
CA PHE A 138 7.63 1.00 -13.09
C PHE A 138 6.36 1.67 -13.64
N LEU A 139 5.51 2.18 -12.76
CA LEU A 139 4.28 2.89 -13.14
C LEU A 139 4.52 4.26 -13.82
N LEU A 140 5.73 4.84 -13.75
CA LEU A 140 6.07 6.02 -14.56
C LEU A 140 6.24 5.66 -16.04
N PHE A 141 6.80 4.48 -16.32
CA PHE A 141 7.09 4.04 -17.69
C PHE A 141 5.94 3.24 -18.30
N ARG A 142 5.19 2.49 -17.49
CA ARG A 142 4.20 1.53 -18.00
C ARG A 142 2.94 1.50 -17.16
N PHE A 143 1.84 1.93 -17.76
CA PHE A 143 0.49 1.87 -17.20
C PHE A 143 -0.56 1.92 -18.31
N VAL A 144 -1.83 1.71 -17.97
CA VAL A 144 -2.97 1.97 -18.85
C VAL A 144 -3.41 3.42 -18.62
N PRO A 145 -3.23 4.33 -19.59
CA PRO A 145 -3.59 5.72 -19.42
C PRO A 145 -5.11 5.85 -19.24
N LEU A 146 -5.51 6.72 -18.32
CA LEU A 146 -6.90 7.13 -18.14
C LEU A 146 -7.06 8.58 -18.57
N ASP A 147 -8.03 8.81 -19.44
CA ASP A 147 -8.31 10.13 -20.00
C ASP A 147 -8.71 11.16 -18.94
N LEU A 148 -9.24 10.70 -17.80
CA LEU A 148 -9.67 11.54 -16.69
C LEU A 148 -8.53 12.32 -16.02
N PHE A 149 -7.31 11.80 -16.07
CA PHE A 149 -6.12 12.47 -15.54
C PHE A 149 -5.23 13.03 -16.66
N ALA A 150 -5.61 12.83 -17.93
CA ALA A 150 -4.92 13.41 -19.07
C ALA A 150 -5.48 14.82 -19.34
N MET A 151 -4.85 15.85 -18.78
CA MET A 151 -5.19 17.23 -19.18
C MET A 151 -4.65 17.54 -20.58
N PRO A 152 -5.48 18.06 -21.49
CA PRO A 152 -5.02 18.54 -22.79
C PRO A 152 -4.14 19.80 -22.60
N GLY A 153 -2.89 19.78 -23.08
CA GLY A 153 -2.22 21.02 -23.52
C GLY A 153 -0.87 21.44 -22.92
N HIS A 154 -0.24 20.72 -21.98
CA HIS A 154 1.06 21.15 -21.40
C HIS A 154 2.07 20.01 -21.17
N GLY A 155 2.58 19.41 -22.26
CA GLY A 155 3.43 18.21 -22.21
C GLY A 155 4.70 18.31 -21.34
N SER A 156 5.37 19.47 -21.26
CA SER A 156 6.59 19.64 -20.45
C SER A 156 6.30 19.90 -18.96
N ALA A 157 5.30 20.73 -18.64
CA ALA A 157 4.90 20.99 -17.26
C ALA A 157 4.27 19.76 -16.59
N MET A 158 3.58 18.92 -17.38
CA MET A 158 2.99 17.67 -16.89
C MET A 158 4.05 16.64 -16.49
N GLY A 159 5.11 16.50 -17.29
CA GLY A 159 6.25 15.64 -16.96
C GLY A 159 6.96 16.08 -15.68
N ALA A 160 7.17 17.39 -15.51
CA ALA A 160 7.76 17.95 -14.29
C ALA A 160 6.87 17.72 -13.05
N HIS A 161 5.55 17.85 -13.18
CA HIS A 161 4.62 17.58 -12.08
C HIS A 161 4.67 16.11 -11.63
N PHE A 162 4.61 15.15 -12.56
CA PHE A 162 4.69 13.72 -12.22
C PHE A 162 6.04 13.33 -11.63
N LEU A 163 7.13 13.92 -12.16
CA LEU A 163 8.46 13.74 -11.57
C LEU A 163 8.50 14.30 -10.14
N GLY A 164 7.91 15.48 -9.90
CA GLY A 164 7.77 16.07 -8.57
C GLY A 164 7.01 15.17 -7.58
N MET A 165 5.88 14.59 -8.02
CA MET A 165 5.13 13.61 -7.21
C MET A 165 5.98 12.37 -6.89
N TRP A 166 6.73 11.86 -7.88
CA TRP A 166 7.62 10.72 -7.67
C TRP A 166 8.77 11.02 -6.70
N ILE A 167 9.44 12.16 -6.86
CA ILE A 167 10.52 12.60 -5.95
C ILE A 167 9.96 12.74 -4.52
N SER A 168 8.80 13.38 -4.37
CA SER A 168 8.16 13.59 -3.06
C SER A 168 7.83 12.27 -2.37
N PHE A 169 7.35 11.30 -3.15
CA PHE A 169 7.10 9.95 -2.66
C PHE A 169 8.39 9.23 -2.26
N ALA A 170 9.39 9.22 -3.13
CA ALA A 170 10.66 8.54 -2.89
C ALA A 170 11.35 9.10 -1.64
N PHE A 171 11.36 10.43 -1.50
CA PHE A 171 11.89 11.10 -0.32
C PHE A 171 11.13 10.71 0.95
N SER A 172 9.78 10.71 0.91
CA SER A 172 8.95 10.27 2.03
C SER A 172 9.24 8.82 2.41
N ALA A 173 9.38 7.93 1.43
CA ALA A 173 9.68 6.52 1.65
C ALA A 173 11.04 6.32 2.32
N VAL A 174 12.06 7.05 1.87
CA VAL A 174 13.40 7.04 2.48
C VAL A 174 13.38 7.59 3.89
N LEU A 175 12.66 8.69 4.14
CA LEU A 175 12.50 9.25 5.48
C LEU A 175 11.81 8.26 6.44
N ILE A 176 10.75 7.59 6.00
CA ILE A 176 10.07 6.59 6.82
C ILE A 176 11.01 5.40 7.09
N ALA A 177 11.65 4.85 6.04
CA ALA A 177 12.54 3.70 6.18
C ALA A 177 13.83 4.00 6.96
N GLY A 178 14.35 5.22 6.86
CA GLY A 178 15.61 5.64 7.47
C GLY A 178 15.43 6.27 8.85
N PHE A 179 14.53 7.25 8.98
CA PHE A 179 14.37 8.05 10.19
C PHE A 179 13.35 7.43 11.16
N VAL A 180 12.13 7.14 10.69
CA VAL A 180 11.08 6.58 11.55
C VAL A 180 11.48 5.22 12.10
N VAL A 181 12.09 4.38 11.28
CA VAL A 181 12.64 3.08 11.72
C VAL A 181 13.75 3.27 12.77
N ARG A 182 14.65 4.24 12.60
CA ARG A 182 15.72 4.49 13.59
C ARG A 182 15.15 5.01 14.91
N MET A 183 14.22 5.98 14.88
CA MET A 183 13.54 6.42 16.11
C MET A 183 12.78 5.29 16.80
N ALA A 184 12.09 4.44 16.03
CA ALA A 184 11.38 3.29 16.55
C ALA A 184 12.34 2.22 17.13
N VAL A 185 13.62 2.21 16.74
CA VAL A 185 14.66 1.38 17.35
C VAL A 185 15.28 2.06 18.57
N THR A 186 15.42 3.38 18.60
CA THR A 186 15.96 4.12 19.75
C THR A 186 14.97 4.26 20.91
N MET A 187 13.66 4.23 20.64
CA MET A 187 12.61 4.17 21.67
C MET A 187 12.21 2.73 22.05
N ARG A 188 12.97 1.73 21.59
CA ARG A 188 12.87 0.32 22.00
C ARG A 188 13.97 -0.02 23.00
#